data_AF-A0A9Q3IY37-F1
#
_entry.id   AF-A0A9Q3IY37-F1
#
_cell.length_a   1.000
_cell.length_b   1.000
_cell.length_c   1.000
_cell.angle_alpha   90.00
_cell.angle_beta   90.00
_cell.angle_gamma   90.00
#
_symmetry.space_group_name_H-M   'P 1'
#
loop_
_entity.id
_entity.type
_entity.pdbx_description
1 polymer ?
#
loop_
_entity_poly.entity_id
_entity_poly.type
_entity_poly.pdbx_seq_one_letter_code
_entity_poly.pdbx_strand_id
1 'polypeptide(L)'
;MLSNNLISRLLLTSDNFFTWVSIMESEIDIIGALDLTLGTDQQSREIQETLNCKAYDLIIQCLNEENISFVSSMLSEDNKQNGQALWNMLKEKYISNEISSQALAFTKFSQVKFTTTLDFIQEIRAMVSKMRLVGFKLEESALSIMVLRKLPSELDSFV
;
A
#
# COMPACT_ATOMS: atom_id res chain seq x y z
N MET A 1 5.18 -28.63 16.80
CA MET A 1 3.75 -28.26 16.62
C MET A 1 3.71 -26.77 16.36
N LEU A 2 3.59 -26.36 15.10
CA LEU A 2 3.49 -24.94 14.73
C LEU A 2 2.05 -24.52 15.01
N SER A 3 1.87 -23.71 16.05
CA SER A 3 0.58 -23.18 16.46
C SER A 3 -0.06 -22.40 15.31
N ASN A 4 -1.24 -22.87 14.92
CA ASN A 4 -2.24 -22.19 14.09
C ASN A 4 -2.56 -20.80 14.66
N ASN A 5 -1.75 -19.80 14.33
CA ASN A 5 -2.16 -18.41 14.46
C ASN A 5 -2.53 -17.91 13.05
N LEU A 6 -3.66 -18.39 12.56
CA LEU A 6 -4.42 -17.76 11.48
C LEU A 6 -5.06 -16.47 12.05
N ILE A 7 -4.23 -15.54 12.54
CA ILE A 7 -4.62 -14.14 12.51
C ILE A 7 -4.85 -13.88 11.02
N SER A 8 -6.03 -13.41 10.63
CA SER A 8 -6.34 -13.11 9.24
C SER A 8 -5.30 -12.10 8.74
N ARG A 9 -4.22 -12.58 8.12
CA ARG A 9 -3.18 -11.71 7.60
C ARG A 9 -3.83 -10.83 6.55
N LEU A 10 -3.68 -9.51 6.71
CA LEU A 10 -4.24 -8.55 5.77
C LEU A 10 -3.67 -8.85 4.39
N LEU A 11 -4.51 -9.21 3.43
CA LEU A 11 -4.07 -9.40 2.05
C LEU A 11 -3.86 -8.04 1.39
N LEU A 12 -2.77 -7.90 0.63
CA LEU A 12 -2.53 -6.72 -0.16
C LEU A 12 -3.58 -6.62 -1.26
N THR A 13 -4.35 -5.54 -1.24
CA THR A 13 -5.29 -5.15 -2.30
C THR A 13 -4.88 -3.80 -2.87
N SER A 14 -5.56 -3.38 -3.93
CA SER A 14 -5.32 -2.08 -4.55
C SER A 14 -5.62 -0.88 -3.65
N ASP A 15 -6.39 -1.06 -2.55
CA ASP A 15 -6.87 0.04 -1.73
C ASP A 15 -6.22 0.14 -0.34
N ASN A 16 -5.40 -0.84 0.06
CA ASN A 16 -4.91 -0.95 1.44
C ASN A 16 -3.37 -0.93 1.59
N PHE A 17 -2.62 -0.62 0.54
CA PHE A 17 -1.16 -0.78 0.52
C PHE A 17 -0.43 -0.15 1.72
N PHE A 18 -0.74 1.08 2.17
CA PHE A 18 -0.04 1.65 3.34
C PHE A 18 -0.32 0.92 4.66
N THR A 19 -1.59 0.55 4.87
CA THR A 19 -1.98 -0.25 6.03
C THR A 19 -1.29 -1.61 5.98
N TRP A 20 -1.25 -2.22 4.79
CA TRP A 20 -0.56 -3.47 4.55
C TRP A 20 0.95 -3.35 4.77
N VAL A 21 1.61 -2.31 4.28
CA VAL A 21 3.04 -2.04 4.50
C VAL A 21 3.34 -1.96 5.98
N SER A 22 2.56 -1.19 6.74
CA SER A 22 2.79 -1.01 8.19
C SER A 22 2.70 -2.34 8.96
N ILE A 23 1.72 -3.19 8.61
CA ILE A 23 1.55 -4.52 9.20
C ILE A 23 2.68 -5.44 8.74
N MET A 24 3.01 -5.42 7.45
CA MET A 24 4.00 -6.30 6.85
C MET A 24 5.42 -5.99 7.36
N GLU A 25 5.78 -4.73 7.53
CA GLU A 25 7.06 -4.34 8.15
C GLU A 25 7.18 -4.93 9.56
N SER A 26 6.09 -4.89 10.36
CA SER A 26 6.07 -5.52 11.68
C SER A 26 6.22 -7.05 11.61
N GLU A 27 5.57 -7.71 10.66
CA GLU A 27 5.67 -9.17 10.50
C GLU A 27 7.06 -9.61 10.00
N ILE A 28 7.67 -8.82 9.11
CA ILE A 28 9.04 -9.05 8.62
C ILE A 28 10.07 -8.81 9.75
N ASP A 29 9.82 -7.84 10.65
CA ASP A 29 10.68 -7.60 11.81
C ASP A 29 10.67 -8.77 12.80
N ILE A 30 9.50 -9.38 13.03
CA ILE A 30 9.36 -10.56 13.90
C ILE A 30 10.24 -11.73 13.44
N ILE A 31 10.46 -11.87 12.13
CA ILE A 31 11.34 -12.91 11.56
C ILE A 31 12.80 -12.46 11.40
N GLY A 32 13.12 -11.23 11.84
CA GLY A 32 14.47 -10.64 11.81
C GLY A 32 14.96 -10.26 10.41
N ALA A 33 14.05 -10.07 9.45
CA ALA A 33 14.39 -9.79 8.05
C ALA A 33 14.19 -8.32 7.64
N LEU A 34 13.74 -7.44 8.55
CA LEU A 34 13.33 -6.08 8.19
C LEU A 34 14.48 -5.27 7.58
N ASP A 35 15.62 -5.21 8.28
CA ASP A 35 16.81 -4.51 7.78
C ASP A 35 17.25 -5.02 6.41
N LEU A 36 17.10 -6.32 6.16
CA LEU A 36 17.45 -6.91 4.86
C LEU A 36 16.47 -6.45 3.78
N THR A 37 15.17 -6.49 4.05
CA THR A 37 14.15 -6.07 3.08
C THR A 37 14.22 -4.57 2.78
N LEU A 38 14.74 -3.76 3.70
CA LEU A 38 14.99 -2.34 3.53
C LEU A 38 16.37 -2.04 2.91
N GLY A 39 17.25 -3.03 2.80
CA GLY A 39 18.59 -2.90 2.23
C GLY A 39 19.62 -2.26 3.17
N THR A 40 19.38 -2.28 4.49
CA THR A 40 20.26 -1.74 5.54
C THR A 40 21.04 -2.83 6.29
N ASP A 41 20.81 -4.10 5.98
CA ASP A 41 21.43 -5.24 6.64
C ASP A 41 22.95 -5.36 6.40
N GLN A 42 23.68 -5.78 7.44
CA GLN A 42 25.14 -5.96 7.44
C GLN A 42 25.57 -7.39 7.78
N GLN A 43 24.63 -8.35 7.78
CA GLN A 43 24.89 -9.74 8.12
C GLN A 43 25.64 -10.47 6.99
N SER A 44 26.07 -11.70 7.26
CA SER A 44 26.75 -12.52 6.25
C SER A 44 25.79 -12.95 5.15
N ARG A 45 26.31 -13.15 3.93
CA ARG A 45 25.53 -13.55 2.74
C ARG A 45 24.64 -14.77 2.98
N GLU A 46 25.11 -15.77 3.71
CA GLU A 46 24.34 -17.00 4.01
C GLU A 46 23.09 -16.71 4.86
N ILE A 47 23.20 -15.81 5.84
CA ILE A 47 22.07 -15.39 6.65
C ILE A 47 21.12 -14.53 5.80
N GLN A 48 21.68 -13.65 4.97
CA GLN A 48 20.89 -12.82 4.05
C GLN A 48 20.05 -13.64 3.07
N GLU A 49 20.61 -14.70 2.49
CA GLU A 49 19.87 -15.63 1.62
C GLU A 49 18.72 -16.31 2.37
N THR A 50 18.99 -16.79 3.59
CA THR A 50 17.96 -17.41 4.43
C THR A 50 16.84 -16.44 4.79
N LEU A 51 17.18 -15.20 5.16
CA LEU A 51 16.21 -14.16 5.50
C LEU A 51 15.42 -13.70 4.27
N ASN A 52 16.06 -13.61 3.11
CA ASN A 52 15.38 -13.31 1.84
C ASN A 52 14.30 -14.32 1.52
N CYS A 53 14.60 -15.62 1.62
CA CYS A 53 13.63 -16.68 1.39
C CYS A 53 12.43 -16.58 2.34
N LYS A 54 12.70 -16.35 3.64
CA LYS A 54 11.63 -16.20 4.65
C LYS A 54 10.75 -14.97 4.39
N ALA A 55 11.37 -13.84 4.06
CA ALA A 55 10.64 -12.62 3.74
C ALA A 55 9.80 -12.80 2.47
N TYR A 56 10.35 -13.46 1.45
CA TYR A 56 9.63 -13.79 0.23
C TYR A 56 8.38 -14.62 0.50
N ASP A 57 8.53 -15.73 1.23
CA ASP A 57 7.42 -16.64 1.54
C ASP A 57 6.32 -15.93 2.33
N LEU A 58 6.70 -15.10 3.31
CA LEU A 58 5.79 -14.30 4.11
C LEU A 58 5.01 -13.29 3.25
N ILE A 59 5.71 -12.52 2.41
CA ILE A 59 5.09 -11.49 1.57
C ILE A 59 4.09 -12.14 0.60
N ILE A 60 4.48 -13.22 -0.10
CA ILE A 60 3.62 -13.93 -1.05
C ILE A 60 2.33 -14.44 -0.40
N GLN A 61 2.41 -14.99 0.81
CA GLN A 61 1.24 -15.46 1.57
C GLN A 61 0.24 -14.35 1.92
N CYS A 62 0.66 -13.09 1.81
CA CYS A 62 -0.13 -11.91 2.15
C CYS A 62 -0.53 -11.09 0.93
N LEU A 63 -0.48 -11.69 -0.27
CA LEU A 63 -0.96 -11.08 -1.51
C LEU A 63 -2.34 -11.61 -1.90
N ASN A 64 -3.18 -10.76 -2.48
CA ASN A 64 -4.38 -11.23 -3.18
C ASN A 64 -4.04 -11.78 -4.58
N GLU A 65 -5.03 -12.41 -5.23
CA GLU A 65 -4.87 -13.03 -6.56
C GLU A 65 -4.34 -12.07 -7.64
N GLU A 66 -4.79 -10.81 -7.61
CA GLU A 66 -4.33 -9.77 -8.54
C GLU A 66 -2.82 -9.52 -8.39
N ASN A 67 -2.35 -9.37 -7.15
CA ASN A 67 -0.95 -9.12 -6.86
C ASN A 67 -0.07 -10.34 -7.10
N ILE A 68 -0.57 -11.55 -6.83
CA ILE A 68 0.14 -12.80 -7.19
C ILE A 68 0.35 -12.86 -8.70
N SER A 69 -0.69 -12.56 -9.48
CA SER A 69 -0.63 -12.56 -10.94
C SER A 69 0.39 -11.54 -11.45
N PHE A 70 0.36 -10.31 -10.92
CA PHE A 70 1.34 -9.27 -11.23
C PHE A 70 2.79 -9.74 -10.95
N VAL A 71 3.04 -10.22 -9.73
CA VAL A 71 4.37 -10.70 -9.31
C VAL A 71 4.86 -11.81 -10.23
N SER A 72 4.00 -12.79 -10.55
CA SER A 72 4.37 -13.92 -11.41
C SER A 72 4.75 -13.51 -12.83
N SER A 73 4.25 -12.36 -13.31
CA SER A 73 4.51 -11.84 -14.65
C SER A 73 5.76 -10.94 -14.74
N MET A 74 6.13 -10.29 -13.64
CA MET A 74 7.20 -9.29 -13.61
C MET A 74 8.50 -9.79 -12.96
N LEU A 75 8.40 -10.75 -12.04
CA LEU A 75 9.56 -11.24 -11.31
C LEU A 75 10.37 -12.20 -12.19
N SER A 76 11.65 -11.88 -12.40
CA SER A 76 12.58 -12.79 -13.09
C SER A 76 12.83 -14.05 -12.26
N GLU A 77 13.20 -15.15 -12.93
CA GLU A 77 13.58 -16.41 -12.28
C GLU A 77 14.69 -16.23 -11.23
N ASP A 78 15.65 -15.35 -11.52
CA ASP A 78 16.78 -15.03 -10.62
C ASP A 78 16.35 -14.31 -9.32
N ASN A 79 15.15 -13.74 -9.31
CA ASN A 79 14.59 -13.05 -8.14
C ASN A 79 13.55 -13.89 -7.39
N LYS A 80 13.30 -15.14 -7.81
CA LYS A 80 12.50 -16.07 -7.01
C LYS A 80 13.17 -16.28 -5.65
N GLN A 81 12.38 -16.25 -4.58
CA GLN A 81 12.86 -16.33 -3.19
C GLN A 81 13.65 -15.11 -2.71
N ASN A 82 13.72 -14.02 -3.49
CA ASN A 82 14.32 -12.76 -3.06
C ASN A 82 13.24 -11.84 -2.48
N GLY A 83 13.10 -11.84 -1.15
CA GLY A 83 12.13 -11.03 -0.43
C GLY A 83 12.35 -9.52 -0.62
N GLN A 84 13.60 -9.06 -0.69
CA GLN A 84 13.93 -7.66 -0.93
C GLN A 84 13.50 -7.20 -2.33
N ALA A 85 13.77 -8.00 -3.36
CA ALA A 85 13.36 -7.70 -4.74
C ALA A 85 11.83 -7.63 -4.86
N LEU A 86 11.12 -8.59 -4.26
CA LEU A 86 9.66 -8.60 -4.23
C LEU A 86 9.09 -7.36 -3.52
N TRP A 87 9.66 -6.99 -2.36
CA TRP A 87 9.26 -5.82 -1.60
C TRP A 87 9.41 -4.53 -2.40
N ASN A 88 10.55 -4.33 -3.05
CA ASN A 88 10.82 -3.15 -3.87
C ASN A 88 9.89 -3.08 -5.09
N MET A 89 9.66 -4.19 -5.77
CA MET A 89 8.74 -4.25 -6.91
C MET A 89 7.29 -3.88 -6.52
N LEU A 90 6.82 -4.34 -5.34
CA LEU A 90 5.51 -3.94 -4.82
C LEU A 90 5.46 -2.45 -4.50
N LYS A 91 6.52 -1.90 -3.89
CA LYS A 91 6.62 -0.44 -3.69
C LYS A 91 6.58 0.32 -4.99
N GLU A 92 7.29 -0.13 -6.03
CA GLU A 92 7.27 0.52 -7.34
C GLU A 92 5.88 0.49 -7.99
N LYS A 93 5.16 -0.64 -7.89
CA LYS A 93 3.78 -0.77 -8.38
C LYS A 93 2.85 0.26 -7.73
N TYR A 94 2.92 0.38 -6.40
CA TYR A 94 1.94 1.15 -5.63
C TYR A 94 2.35 2.60 -5.40
N ILE A 95 3.63 2.85 -5.19
CA ILE A 95 4.25 4.16 -4.99
C ILE A 95 4.87 4.62 -6.32
N SER A 96 4.16 4.44 -7.43
CA SER A 96 4.50 5.16 -8.66
C SER A 96 4.28 6.64 -8.39
N ASN A 97 5.37 7.32 -8.05
CA ASN A 97 5.41 8.75 -7.74
C ASN A 97 5.41 9.60 -9.01
N GLU A 98 4.91 9.05 -10.12
CA GLU A 98 4.84 9.76 -11.38
C GLU A 98 3.83 10.91 -11.28
N ILE A 99 4.26 12.09 -11.70
CA ILE A 99 3.43 13.30 -11.71
C ILE A 99 2.14 13.08 -12.52
N SER A 100 2.18 12.23 -13.56
CA SER A 100 1.02 11.81 -14.36
C SER A 100 -0.02 11.06 -13.52
N SER A 101 0.40 10.03 -12.78
CA SER A 101 -0.44 9.23 -11.88
C SER A 101 -1.03 10.06 -10.75
N GLN A 102 -0.22 10.96 -10.19
CA GLN A 102 -0.63 11.96 -9.20
C GLN A 102 -1.69 12.93 -9.72
N ALA A 103 -1.44 13.53 -10.89
CA ALA A 103 -2.37 14.45 -11.52
C ALA A 103 -3.70 13.76 -11.87
N LEU A 104 -3.65 12.51 -12.34
CA LEU A 104 -4.86 11.73 -12.64
C LEU A 104 -5.66 11.43 -11.37
N ALA A 105 -5.01 10.99 -10.28
CA ALA A 105 -5.67 10.73 -9.01
C ALA A 105 -6.31 11.99 -8.43
N PHE A 106 -5.59 13.12 -8.44
CA PHE A 106 -6.10 14.42 -8.02
C PHE A 106 -7.28 14.90 -8.89
N THR A 107 -7.21 14.69 -10.20
CA THR A 107 -8.30 15.03 -11.13
C THR A 107 -9.57 14.25 -10.80
N LYS A 108 -9.44 12.93 -10.56
CA LYS A 108 -10.58 12.09 -10.15
C LYS A 108 -11.17 12.53 -8.82
N PHE A 109 -10.34 12.80 -7.81
CA PHE A 109 -10.79 13.38 -6.54
C PHE A 109 -11.54 14.70 -6.75
N SER A 110 -11.02 15.58 -7.60
CA SER A 110 -11.62 16.89 -7.90
C SER A 110 -12.99 16.77 -8.56
N GLN A 111 -13.26 15.69 -9.28
CA GLN A 111 -14.53 15.42 -9.95
C GLN A 111 -15.61 14.80 -9.06
N VAL A 112 -15.26 14.31 -7.85
CA VAL A 112 -16.25 13.79 -6.89
C VAL A 112 -17.26 14.88 -6.54
N LYS A 113 -18.55 14.55 -6.69
CA LYS A 113 -19.70 15.42 -6.40
C LYS A 113 -20.47 14.89 -5.21
N PHE A 114 -21.09 15.78 -4.46
CA PHE A 114 -22.01 15.38 -3.40
C PHE A 114 -23.27 14.74 -3.99
N THR A 115 -23.67 13.61 -3.41
CA THR A 115 -24.91 12.88 -3.74
C THR A 115 -25.72 12.65 -2.47
N THR A 116 -25.40 11.60 -1.72
CA THR A 116 -25.85 11.36 -0.34
C THR A 116 -24.66 11.48 0.59
N THR A 117 -24.89 11.78 1.88
CA THR A 117 -23.81 11.89 2.85
C THR A 117 -22.99 10.60 2.96
N LEU A 118 -23.66 9.43 2.95
CA LEU A 118 -22.98 8.15 3.07
C LEU A 118 -22.10 7.85 1.85
N ASP A 119 -22.66 7.96 0.65
CA ASP A 119 -21.95 7.66 -0.60
C ASP A 119 -20.78 8.63 -0.79
N PHE A 120 -21.01 9.92 -0.52
CA PHE A 120 -19.98 10.94 -0.60
C PHE A 120 -18.82 10.66 0.36
N ILE A 121 -19.08 10.29 1.62
CA ILE A 121 -18.02 9.94 2.58
C ILE A 121 -17.23 8.72 2.11
N GLN A 122 -17.91 7.69 1.59
CA GLN A 122 -17.25 6.49 1.07
C GLN A 122 -16.38 6.80 -0.14
N GLU A 123 -16.90 7.58 -1.09
CA GLU A 123 -16.19 7.95 -2.31
C GLU A 123 -14.99 8.86 -2.02
N ILE A 124 -15.14 9.86 -1.14
CA ILE A 124 -14.03 10.70 -0.70
C ILE A 124 -12.93 9.87 -0.03
N ARG A 125 -13.29 8.95 0.88
CA ARG A 125 -12.30 8.06 1.52
C ARG A 125 -11.56 7.22 0.50
N ALA A 126 -12.26 6.63 -0.46
CA ALA A 126 -11.65 5.84 -1.53
C ALA A 126 -10.70 6.70 -2.38
N MET A 127 -11.09 7.92 -2.75
CA MET A 127 -10.23 8.80 -3.56
C MET A 127 -9.01 9.31 -2.79
N VAL A 128 -9.16 9.65 -1.50
CA VAL A 128 -8.03 10.05 -0.65
C VAL A 128 -7.04 8.91 -0.48
N SER A 129 -7.52 7.67 -0.29
CA SER A 129 -6.65 6.49 -0.28
C SER A 129 -5.89 6.37 -1.61
N LYS A 130 -6.57 6.48 -2.77
CA LYS A 130 -5.92 6.43 -4.09
C LYS A 130 -4.89 7.53 -4.33
N MET A 131 -5.16 8.76 -3.87
CA MET A 131 -4.20 9.85 -3.94
C MET A 131 -2.96 9.58 -3.09
N ARG A 132 -3.15 9.08 -1.86
CA ARG A 132 -2.03 8.68 -1.01
C ARG A 132 -1.22 7.59 -1.69
N LEU A 133 -1.87 6.61 -2.33
CA LEU A 133 -1.20 5.46 -2.97
C LEU A 133 -0.17 5.93 -3.98
N VAL A 134 -0.58 6.82 -4.89
CA VAL A 134 0.32 7.41 -5.91
C VAL A 134 1.30 8.46 -5.37
N GLY A 135 1.46 8.55 -4.05
CA GLY A 135 2.39 9.50 -3.40
C GLY A 135 1.89 10.95 -3.33
N PHE A 136 0.62 11.23 -3.68
CA PHE A 136 0.06 12.57 -3.56
C PHE A 136 -0.26 12.89 -2.09
N LYS A 137 0.68 13.58 -1.44
CA LYS A 137 0.56 14.01 -0.04
C LYS A 137 -0.08 15.40 0.04
N LEU A 138 -1.16 15.51 0.81
CA LEU A 138 -1.80 16.77 1.20
C LEU A 138 -1.79 16.87 2.72
N GLU A 139 -1.61 18.09 3.22
CA GLU A 139 -1.89 18.36 4.64
C GLU A 139 -3.38 18.11 4.94
N GLU A 140 -3.66 17.60 6.15
CA GLU A 140 -5.04 17.30 6.57
C GLU A 140 -5.93 18.53 6.51
N SER A 141 -5.42 19.69 6.90
CA SER A 141 -6.12 20.99 6.84
C SER A 141 -6.56 21.32 5.40
N ALA A 142 -5.66 21.19 4.43
CA ALA A 142 -5.94 21.43 3.02
C ALA A 142 -6.96 20.43 2.49
N LEU A 143 -6.82 19.15 2.83
CA LEU A 143 -7.76 18.10 2.43
C LEU A 143 -9.17 18.38 2.98
N SER A 144 -9.28 18.73 4.26
CA SER A 144 -10.56 19.08 4.88
C SER A 144 -11.24 20.24 4.16
N ILE A 145 -10.51 21.32 3.87
CA ILE A 145 -11.04 22.47 3.12
C ILE A 145 -11.53 22.04 1.74
N MET A 146 -10.76 21.21 1.02
CA MET A 146 -11.14 20.73 -0.31
C MET A 146 -12.40 19.85 -0.29
N VAL A 147 -12.56 19.00 0.73
CA VAL A 147 -13.76 18.18 0.92
C VAL A 147 -14.96 19.04 1.28
N LEU A 148 -14.80 20.01 2.19
CA LEU A 148 -15.88 20.92 2.59
C LEU A 148 -16.40 21.73 1.40
N ARG A 149 -15.51 22.22 0.54
CA ARG A 149 -15.89 22.96 -0.69
C ARG A 149 -16.70 22.16 -1.70
N LYS A 150 -16.80 20.83 -1.54
CA LYS A 150 -17.61 19.95 -2.40
C LYS A 150 -19.01 19.73 -1.86
N LEU A 151 -19.31 20.20 -0.65
CA LEU A 151 -20.64 20.12 -0.08
C LEU A 151 -21.59 21.11 -0.77
N PRO A 152 -22.90 20.81 -0.84
CA PRO A 152 -23.90 21.74 -1.35
C PRO A 152 -23.98 22.99 -0.48
N SER A 153 -24.32 24.14 -1.07
CA SER A 153 -24.42 25.42 -0.37
C SER A 153 -25.46 25.43 0.76
N GLU A 154 -26.41 24.49 0.72
CA GLU A 154 -27.39 24.29 1.79
C GLU A 154 -26.74 23.81 3.10
N LEU A 155 -25.54 23.23 3.01
CA LEU A 155 -24.74 22.77 4.15
C LEU A 155 -23.65 23.78 4.56
N ASP A 156 -23.53 24.92 3.88
CA ASP A 156 -22.57 25.99 4.22
C ASP A 156 -22.85 26.60 5.60
N SER A 157 -24.05 26.39 6.16
CA SER A 157 -24.43 26.86 7.50
C SER A 157 -23.68 26.19 8.66
N PHE A 158 -22.85 25.17 8.39
CA PHE A 158 -22.04 24.45 9.39
C PHE A 158 -20.54 24.78 9.33
N VAL A 159 -20.12 25.74 8.49
CA VAL A 159 -18.72 26.21 8.38
C VAL A 159 -18.54 27.55 9.08
#